data_AF-A0A9P9JER2-F1
#
_entry.id   AF-A0A9P9JER2-F1
#
_cell.length_a   1.000
_cell.length_b   1.000
_cell.length_c   1.000
_cell.angle_alpha   90.00
_cell.angle_beta   90.00
_cell.angle_gamma   90.00
#
_symmetry.space_group_name_H-M   'P 1'
#
loop_
_entity.id
_entity.type
_entity.pdbx_description
1 polymer ?
#
loop_
_entity_poly.entity_id
_entity_poly.type
_entity_poly.pdbx_seq_one_letter_code
_entity_poly.pdbx_strand_id
1 'polypeptide(L)'
;MLDDTLLYLFKEAQSHHNRSFIEQIQQYEQHLDHLETSSKLRILQELLCVRPPVPALPEHILQHLDVILALRKSHQLLTKAASLTPLAIFNRGTASDVRISHWKGDITTLADVTAITNAANGQMLGCFQPTHRCIDNIIHTWAGPRLRAECFEIMQARDSDLEPGEALVSRGYSLPSPFVIHTVGPQLVRGAAPTDEQVRQLSRCYESILDALESLPAGEDGRKSIALCCVSTGLFAFPAQQAAKIAVDSVFSWLRQHDSTTITDVIFNTFTDADAEIYSSLLGSLPDGWSPYPDNIIPPLVQSDSLSRARQWLNSADAILVCAGAGLSATEGLDYTSPTLFKQHFPGFLKYGLRMLYSVFGFDGWASEQDRWGYFFTHLNMVKTWPKSPTYQRLIARLAKFGPDAHVRTSNADGFFLKNGWPAEQLSTPQGSYSVLQCLKNCRPEAVVESWPLVSDALSSLDPTTQTLADPAKIPICRFCGSKMSICVRAGAWFNFTPFREAENRWNAWRRRMRREKKKVVILELGAGMNTPGVLRWPNEDLVSEVDGNIKLVRAGLGQEVAVPFELEEKGLATSIEGDLKRVVEELLG
;
A
#
# COMPACT_ATOMS: atom_id res chain seq x y z
N MET A 1 -24.35 -9.65 -4.45
CA MET A 1 -23.24 -9.70 -5.44
C MET A 1 -21.96 -10.30 -4.86
N LEU A 2 -21.24 -9.62 -3.95
CA LEU A 2 -19.98 -10.16 -3.41
C LEU A 2 -20.19 -11.50 -2.69
N ASP A 3 -21.19 -11.59 -1.81
CA ASP A 3 -21.49 -12.81 -1.07
C ASP A 3 -21.93 -13.94 -2.01
N ASP A 4 -22.78 -13.64 -3.01
CA ASP A 4 -23.19 -14.63 -4.03
C ASP A 4 -21.99 -15.17 -4.81
N THR A 5 -21.05 -14.30 -5.19
CA THR A 5 -19.82 -14.68 -5.88
C THR A 5 -18.93 -15.56 -5.01
N LEU A 6 -18.76 -15.21 -3.73
CA LEU A 6 -17.99 -16.02 -2.78
C LEU A 6 -18.63 -17.39 -2.56
N LEU A 7 -19.95 -17.46 -2.36
CA LEU A 7 -20.68 -18.72 -2.22
C LEU A 7 -20.53 -19.62 -3.46
N TYR A 8 -20.54 -19.04 -4.66
CA TYR A 8 -20.26 -19.81 -5.88
C TYR A 8 -18.83 -20.37 -5.87
N LEU A 9 -17.83 -19.51 -5.61
CA LEU A 9 -16.42 -19.91 -5.63
C LEU A 9 -16.07 -20.90 -4.53
N PHE A 10 -16.71 -20.82 -3.35
CA PHE A 10 -16.55 -21.80 -2.28
C PHE A 10 -17.00 -23.19 -2.73
N LYS A 11 -18.18 -23.30 -3.34
CA LYS A 11 -18.71 -24.57 -3.86
C LYS A 11 -17.82 -25.16 -4.95
N GLU A 12 -17.32 -24.31 -5.85
CA GLU A 12 -16.41 -24.74 -6.92
C GLU A 12 -15.06 -25.21 -6.36
N ALA A 13 -14.50 -24.51 -5.37
CA ALA A 13 -13.23 -24.87 -4.78
C ALA A 13 -13.29 -26.17 -3.94
N GLN A 14 -14.46 -26.53 -3.40
CA GLN A 14 -14.65 -27.78 -2.66
C GLN A 14 -14.42 -29.04 -3.52
N SER A 15 -14.56 -28.98 -4.85
CA SER A 15 -14.39 -30.14 -5.73
C SER A 15 -12.97 -30.35 -6.27
N HIS A 16 -12.04 -29.40 -6.06
CA HIS A 16 -10.79 -29.37 -6.81
C HIS A 16 -9.51 -29.14 -5.98
N HIS A 17 -9.60 -29.02 -4.66
CA HIS A 17 -8.46 -28.68 -3.80
C HIS A 17 -8.16 -29.71 -2.69
N ASN A 18 -7.02 -29.53 -2.02
CA ASN A 18 -6.61 -30.40 -0.92
C ASN A 18 -7.51 -30.21 0.33
N ARG A 19 -7.51 -31.21 1.22
CA ARG A 19 -8.37 -31.23 2.41
C ARG A 19 -8.23 -29.99 3.31
N SER A 20 -7.00 -29.50 3.51
CA SER A 20 -6.75 -28.33 4.37
C SER A 20 -7.38 -27.06 3.81
N PHE A 21 -7.34 -26.88 2.49
CA PHE A 21 -7.96 -25.73 1.83
C PHE A 21 -9.48 -25.82 1.87
N ILE A 22 -10.04 -27.02 1.72
CA ILE A 22 -11.48 -27.27 1.84
C ILE A 22 -11.98 -26.94 3.26
N GLU A 23 -11.28 -27.38 4.30
CA GLU A 23 -11.63 -27.08 5.70
C GLU A 23 -11.61 -25.57 5.97
N GLN A 24 -10.63 -24.85 5.42
CA GLN A 24 -10.55 -23.40 5.50
C GLN A 24 -11.73 -22.70 4.79
N ILE A 25 -12.09 -23.15 3.59
CA ILE A 25 -13.25 -22.62 2.85
C ILE A 25 -14.56 -22.85 3.61
N GLN A 26 -14.76 -24.05 4.16
CA GLN A 26 -15.96 -24.36 4.93
C GLN A 26 -16.11 -23.44 6.15
N GLN A 27 -15.00 -23.11 6.80
CA GLN A 27 -15.00 -22.14 7.88
C GLN A 27 -15.39 -20.74 7.40
N TYR A 28 -14.90 -20.30 6.23
CA TYR A 28 -15.30 -19.02 5.65
C TYR A 28 -16.77 -18.99 5.26
N GLU A 29 -17.28 -20.04 4.63
CA GLU A 29 -18.68 -20.16 4.24
C GLU A 29 -19.62 -20.08 5.45
N GLN A 30 -19.29 -20.76 6.56
CA GLN A 30 -20.08 -20.74 7.80
C GLN A 30 -20.15 -19.37 8.49
N HIS A 31 -19.17 -18.51 8.25
CA HIS A 31 -19.05 -17.21 8.92
C HIS A 31 -19.15 -16.02 7.95
N LEU A 32 -19.57 -16.25 6.71
CA LEU A 32 -19.54 -15.24 5.64
C LEU A 32 -20.26 -13.94 6.05
N ASP A 33 -21.42 -14.03 6.69
CA ASP A 33 -22.22 -12.88 7.13
C ASP A 33 -21.54 -12.04 8.23
N HIS A 34 -20.54 -12.60 8.90
CA HIS A 34 -19.77 -11.93 9.96
C HIS A 34 -18.39 -11.46 9.48
N LEU A 35 -18.02 -11.74 8.24
CA LEU A 35 -16.76 -11.28 7.67
C LEU A 35 -16.87 -9.81 7.24
N GLU A 36 -15.87 -9.04 7.63
CA GLU A 36 -15.65 -7.69 7.14
C GLU A 36 -15.49 -7.66 5.62
N THR A 37 -15.93 -6.57 4.96
CA THR A 37 -15.78 -6.36 3.51
C THR A 37 -14.33 -6.58 3.05
N SER A 38 -13.36 -6.09 3.83
CA SER A 38 -11.93 -6.27 3.55
C SER A 38 -11.51 -7.74 3.53
N SER A 39 -12.06 -8.56 4.42
CA SER A 39 -11.79 -10.01 4.48
C SER A 39 -12.47 -10.76 3.35
N LYS A 40 -13.71 -10.38 3.01
CA LYS A 40 -14.43 -10.93 1.85
C LYS A 40 -13.67 -10.68 0.54
N LEU A 41 -13.16 -9.47 0.33
CA LEU A 41 -12.36 -9.11 -0.84
C LEU A 41 -11.03 -9.88 -0.90
N ARG A 42 -10.38 -10.10 0.25
CA ARG A 42 -9.15 -10.92 0.35
C ARG A 42 -9.38 -12.35 -0.06
N ILE A 43 -10.43 -12.97 0.48
CA ILE A 43 -10.83 -14.33 0.13
C ILE A 43 -11.17 -14.42 -1.36
N LEU A 44 -11.90 -13.44 -1.89
CA LEU A 44 -12.20 -13.38 -3.32
C LEU A 44 -10.92 -13.39 -4.17
N GLN A 45 -9.94 -12.55 -3.84
CA GLN A 45 -8.66 -12.50 -4.54
C GLN A 45 -7.90 -13.83 -4.44
N GLU A 46 -7.84 -14.44 -3.25
CA GLU A 46 -7.17 -15.72 -3.04
C GLU A 46 -7.81 -16.84 -3.87
N LEU A 47 -9.14 -16.94 -3.87
CA LEU A 47 -9.88 -17.93 -4.66
C LEU A 47 -9.67 -17.73 -6.16
N LEU A 48 -9.79 -16.51 -6.66
CA LEU A 48 -9.58 -16.21 -8.08
C LEU A 48 -8.13 -16.47 -8.51
N CYS A 49 -7.15 -16.19 -7.64
CA CYS A 49 -5.75 -16.45 -7.92
C CYS A 49 -5.48 -17.95 -8.15
N VAL A 50 -6.03 -18.83 -7.32
CA VAL A 50 -5.79 -20.29 -7.43
C VAL A 50 -6.71 -21.00 -8.44
N ARG A 51 -7.74 -20.31 -8.94
CA ARG A 51 -8.75 -20.91 -9.84
C ARG A 51 -8.21 -21.15 -11.27
N PRO A 52 -8.34 -22.35 -11.84
CA PRO A 52 -8.02 -22.60 -13.25
C PRO A 52 -8.95 -21.83 -14.22
N PRO A 53 -8.57 -21.66 -15.50
CA PRO A 53 -9.45 -21.05 -16.51
C PRO A 53 -10.69 -21.92 -16.84
N VAL A 54 -10.63 -23.23 -16.57
CA VAL A 54 -11.68 -24.20 -16.88
C VAL A 54 -12.20 -24.83 -15.58
N PRO A 55 -13.53 -24.97 -15.39
CA PRO A 55 -14.60 -24.54 -16.30
C PRO A 55 -14.71 -23.01 -16.41
N ALA A 56 -15.37 -22.51 -17.45
CA ALA A 56 -15.67 -21.08 -17.56
C ALA A 56 -16.60 -20.62 -16.43
N LEU A 57 -16.40 -19.40 -15.93
CA LEU A 57 -17.31 -18.82 -14.94
C LEU A 57 -18.68 -18.54 -15.59
N PRO A 58 -19.79 -18.78 -14.87
CA PRO A 58 -21.10 -18.38 -15.35
C PRO A 58 -21.18 -16.86 -15.58
N GLU A 59 -21.92 -16.44 -16.60
CA GLU A 59 -22.00 -15.02 -16.99
C GLU A 59 -22.48 -14.10 -15.86
N HIS A 60 -23.42 -14.56 -15.02
CA HIS A 60 -23.87 -13.77 -13.87
C HIS A 60 -22.78 -13.56 -12.81
N ILE A 61 -21.88 -14.53 -12.63
CA ILE A 61 -20.72 -14.39 -11.72
C ILE A 61 -19.70 -13.42 -12.32
N LEU A 62 -19.46 -13.49 -13.64
CA LEU A 62 -18.60 -12.53 -14.33
C LEU A 62 -19.13 -11.10 -14.19
N GLN A 63 -20.44 -10.89 -14.35
CA GLN A 63 -21.06 -9.57 -14.15
C GLN A 63 -20.89 -9.04 -12.72
N HIS A 64 -21.05 -9.90 -11.70
CA HIS A 64 -20.77 -9.50 -10.31
C HIS A 64 -19.32 -9.09 -10.13
N LEU A 65 -18.38 -9.84 -10.70
CA LEU A 65 -16.95 -9.55 -10.63
C LEU A 65 -16.60 -8.23 -11.33
N ASP A 66 -17.19 -7.97 -12.50
CA ASP A 66 -17.00 -6.72 -13.23
C ASP A 66 -17.45 -5.51 -12.38
N VAL A 67 -18.59 -5.61 -11.68
CA VAL A 67 -19.05 -4.57 -10.73
C VAL A 67 -18.10 -4.41 -9.53
N ILE A 68 -17.66 -5.50 -8.92
CA ILE A 68 -16.74 -5.46 -7.77
C ILE A 68 -15.40 -4.85 -8.17
N LEU A 69 -14.83 -5.24 -9.31
CA LEU A 69 -13.56 -4.72 -9.81
C LEU A 69 -13.67 -3.24 -10.24
N ALA A 70 -14.78 -2.84 -10.87
CA ALA A 70 -15.03 -1.44 -11.18
C ALA A 70 -15.12 -0.57 -9.92
N LEU A 71 -15.80 -1.05 -8.87
CA LEU A 71 -15.87 -0.35 -7.58
C LEU A 71 -14.47 -0.21 -6.97
N ARG A 72 -13.68 -1.29 -6.93
CA ARG A 72 -12.31 -1.24 -6.41
C ARG A 72 -11.41 -0.29 -7.21
N LYS A 73 -11.50 -0.30 -8.54
CA LYS A 73 -10.78 0.64 -9.41
C LYS A 73 -11.15 2.10 -9.11
N SER A 74 -12.42 2.38 -8.79
CA SER A 74 -12.87 3.72 -8.40
C SER A 74 -12.21 4.24 -7.10
N HIS A 75 -11.71 3.31 -6.27
CA HIS A 75 -10.99 3.62 -5.03
C HIS A 75 -9.50 3.89 -5.27
N GLN A 76 -8.91 3.39 -6.37
CA GLN A 76 -7.48 3.55 -6.66
C GLN A 76 -7.14 4.96 -7.14
N LEU A 77 -5.97 5.47 -6.73
CA LEU A 77 -5.39 6.68 -7.29
C LEU A 77 -4.74 6.42 -8.65
N LEU A 78 -5.44 6.77 -9.74
CA LEU A 78 -4.96 6.59 -11.09
C LEU A 78 -4.09 7.76 -11.56
N THR A 79 -2.93 7.47 -12.15
CA THR A 79 -2.06 8.46 -12.79
C THR A 79 -2.39 8.54 -14.28
N LYS A 80 -2.58 9.73 -14.85
CA LYS A 80 -2.72 9.85 -16.31
C LYS A 80 -1.37 9.80 -17.01
N ALA A 81 -1.20 8.89 -17.97
CA ALA A 81 0.04 8.78 -18.75
C ALA A 81 0.40 10.08 -19.48
N ALA A 82 -0.59 10.80 -20.03
CA ALA A 82 -0.37 12.08 -20.73
C ALA A 82 0.23 13.19 -19.84
N SER A 83 0.10 13.05 -18.52
CA SER A 83 0.59 14.04 -17.56
C SER A 83 1.99 13.77 -17.05
N LEU A 84 2.58 12.63 -17.45
CA LEU A 84 3.97 12.33 -17.12
C LEU A 84 4.88 13.31 -17.86
N THR A 85 5.78 13.98 -17.12
CA THR A 85 6.82 14.78 -17.75
C THR A 85 7.81 13.85 -18.45
N PRO A 86 8.00 13.97 -19.78
CA PRO A 86 9.02 13.20 -20.48
C PRO A 86 10.42 13.55 -19.96
N LEU A 87 11.34 12.61 -20.02
CA LEU A 87 12.77 12.84 -19.81
C LEU A 87 13.49 13.11 -21.13
N ALA A 88 13.03 12.48 -22.21
CA ALA A 88 13.62 12.60 -23.53
C ALA A 88 12.56 12.68 -24.62
N ILE A 89 12.89 13.37 -25.70
CA ILE A 89 12.12 13.40 -26.94
C ILE A 89 13.01 12.95 -28.10
N PHE A 90 12.51 12.03 -28.91
CA PHE A 90 13.07 11.71 -30.22
C PHE A 90 12.33 12.50 -31.28
N ASN A 91 12.99 13.54 -31.78
CA ASN A 91 12.45 14.37 -32.84
C ASN A 91 12.64 13.66 -34.17
N ARG A 92 11.53 13.28 -34.81
CA ARG A 92 11.55 12.53 -36.08
C ARG A 92 11.27 13.41 -37.31
N GLY A 93 11.21 14.73 -37.11
CA GLY A 93 11.04 15.72 -38.16
C GLY A 93 9.64 15.71 -38.78
N THR A 94 9.36 14.76 -39.67
CA THR A 94 8.08 14.65 -40.39
C THR A 94 7.07 13.69 -39.74
N ALA A 95 7.54 12.79 -38.87
CA ALA A 95 6.71 11.90 -38.08
C ALA A 95 6.46 12.49 -36.68
N SER A 96 5.47 11.93 -35.95
CA SER A 96 5.18 12.33 -34.57
C SER A 96 6.38 12.05 -33.66
N ASP A 97 6.72 12.98 -32.79
CA ASP A 97 7.82 12.78 -31.84
C ASP A 97 7.50 11.63 -30.89
N VAL A 98 8.56 10.95 -30.42
CA VAL A 98 8.44 9.90 -29.40
C VAL A 98 8.92 10.44 -28.06
N ARG A 99 8.07 10.34 -27.04
CA ARG A 99 8.36 10.76 -25.67
C ARG A 99 8.80 9.56 -24.84
N ILE A 100 9.93 9.69 -24.15
CA ILE A 100 10.39 8.71 -23.17
C ILE A 100 10.18 9.27 -21.79
N SER A 101 9.45 8.53 -20.96
CA SER A 101 9.21 8.87 -19.56
C SER A 101 9.69 7.76 -18.65
N HIS A 102 9.98 8.09 -17.40
CA HIS A 102 10.16 7.13 -16.34
C HIS A 102 9.11 7.39 -15.26
N TRP A 103 8.46 6.34 -14.79
CA TRP A 103 7.41 6.44 -13.79
C TRP A 103 7.53 5.35 -12.73
N LYS A 104 7.77 5.77 -11.48
CA LYS A 104 7.74 4.87 -10.33
C LYS A 104 6.32 4.74 -9.78
N GLY A 105 5.74 3.54 -9.86
CA GLY A 105 4.41 3.27 -9.33
C GLY A 105 3.87 1.90 -9.72
N ASP A 106 2.66 1.59 -9.25
CA ASP A 106 1.94 0.36 -9.62
C ASP A 106 1.41 0.47 -11.06
N ILE A 107 1.94 -0.35 -11.97
CA ILE A 107 1.56 -0.32 -13.39
C ILE A 107 0.04 -0.42 -13.63
N THR A 108 -0.68 -1.07 -12.71
CA THR A 108 -2.14 -1.23 -12.79
C THR A 108 -2.92 0.06 -12.47
N THR A 109 -2.25 1.10 -11.97
CA THR A 109 -2.84 2.42 -11.70
C THR A 109 -2.47 3.48 -12.75
N LEU A 110 -1.79 3.09 -13.84
CA LEU A 110 -1.46 4.01 -14.92
C LEU A 110 -2.57 3.99 -15.98
N ALA A 111 -3.32 5.08 -16.06
CA ALA A 111 -4.45 5.26 -16.98
C ALA A 111 -4.02 5.95 -18.27
N ASP A 112 -4.87 5.81 -19.29
CA ASP A 112 -4.71 6.45 -20.61
C ASP A 112 -3.41 6.03 -21.32
N VAL A 113 -2.98 4.77 -21.10
CA VAL A 113 -1.97 4.08 -21.91
C VAL A 113 -2.66 3.19 -22.93
N THR A 114 -2.01 2.91 -24.07
CA THR A 114 -2.54 1.90 -25.02
C THR A 114 -2.36 0.49 -24.47
N ALA A 115 -1.19 0.20 -23.90
CA ALA A 115 -0.93 -1.09 -23.28
C ALA A 115 0.00 -0.95 -22.06
N ILE A 116 -0.06 -1.95 -21.19
CA ILE A 116 0.96 -2.22 -20.17
C ILE A 116 1.63 -3.55 -20.49
N THR A 117 2.86 -3.75 -20.05
CA THR A 117 3.52 -5.06 -20.19
C THR A 117 3.33 -5.93 -18.96
N ASN A 118 3.21 -7.23 -19.19
CA ASN A 118 3.27 -8.26 -18.16
C ASN A 118 4.52 -9.13 -18.38
N ALA A 119 5.35 -9.28 -17.35
CA ALA A 119 6.37 -10.32 -17.31
C ALA A 119 5.69 -11.65 -16.92
N ALA A 120 5.19 -12.35 -17.93
CA ALA A 120 4.41 -13.56 -17.80
C ALA A 120 5.28 -14.81 -17.62
N ASN A 121 4.64 -15.92 -17.30
CA ASN A 121 5.20 -17.25 -17.45
C ASN A 121 4.82 -17.85 -18.82
N GLY A 122 5.48 -18.93 -19.25
CA GLY A 122 5.27 -19.57 -20.56
C GLY A 122 3.83 -20.03 -20.83
N GLN A 123 3.06 -20.33 -19.78
CA GLN A 123 1.67 -20.74 -19.91
C GLN A 123 0.71 -19.55 -20.06
N MET A 124 1.16 -18.32 -19.80
CA MET A 124 0.35 -17.08 -19.80
C MET A 124 -0.87 -17.06 -18.87
N LEU A 125 -1.05 -18.08 -18.02
CA LEU A 125 -2.22 -18.20 -17.14
C LEU A 125 -2.14 -17.33 -15.88
N GLY A 126 -1.15 -16.46 -15.77
CA GLY A 126 -0.92 -15.69 -14.56
C GLY A 126 -0.31 -16.51 -13.43
N CYS A 127 -0.26 -15.91 -12.24
CA CYS A 127 0.22 -16.57 -11.03
C CYS A 127 -0.90 -17.31 -10.28
N PHE A 128 -0.57 -18.48 -9.71
CA PHE A 128 -1.48 -19.27 -8.88
C PHE A 128 -1.12 -19.26 -7.38
N GLN A 129 -0.23 -18.36 -6.97
CA GLN A 129 0.20 -18.23 -5.58
C GLN A 129 -0.29 -16.88 -5.02
N PRO A 130 -1.36 -16.86 -4.20
CA PRO A 130 -2.01 -15.61 -3.80
C PRO A 130 -1.09 -14.57 -3.16
N THR A 131 -0.15 -15.01 -2.33
CA THR A 131 0.79 -14.12 -1.63
C THR A 131 2.03 -13.75 -2.44
N HIS A 132 2.15 -14.24 -3.69
CA HIS A 132 3.33 -14.02 -4.51
C HIS A 132 3.33 -12.60 -5.07
N ARG A 133 4.39 -11.84 -4.76
CA ARG A 133 4.56 -10.45 -5.16
C ARG A 133 5.22 -10.34 -6.55
N CYS A 134 4.69 -11.05 -7.55
CA CYS A 134 5.12 -10.90 -8.94
C CYS A 134 4.17 -9.98 -9.71
N ILE A 135 4.69 -9.31 -10.75
CA ILE A 135 3.89 -8.41 -11.59
C ILE A 135 2.72 -9.14 -12.26
N ASP A 136 2.93 -10.41 -12.63
CA ASP A 136 1.93 -11.30 -13.21
C ASP A 136 0.71 -11.49 -12.29
N ASN A 137 0.95 -11.72 -10.98
CA ASN A 137 -0.14 -11.80 -10.00
C ASN A 137 -0.88 -10.47 -9.84
N ILE A 138 -0.13 -9.35 -9.81
CA ILE A 138 -0.71 -8.01 -9.65
C ILE A 138 -1.62 -7.67 -10.84
N ILE A 139 -1.14 -7.87 -12.07
CA ILE A 139 -1.89 -7.60 -13.30
C ILE A 139 -3.13 -8.48 -13.38
N HIS A 140 -3.01 -9.80 -13.16
CA HIS A 140 -4.16 -10.71 -13.19
C HIS A 140 -5.18 -10.42 -12.08
N THR A 141 -4.74 -9.99 -10.89
CA THR A 141 -5.63 -9.60 -9.79
C THR A 141 -6.52 -8.41 -10.17
N TRP A 142 -5.94 -7.39 -10.82
CA TRP A 142 -6.67 -6.17 -11.18
C TRP A 142 -7.41 -6.26 -12.51
N ALA A 143 -6.96 -7.09 -13.45
CA ALA A 143 -7.68 -7.36 -14.70
C ALA A 143 -8.93 -8.24 -14.48
N GLY A 144 -8.87 -9.15 -13.52
CA GLY A 144 -9.92 -10.13 -13.24
C GLY A 144 -9.78 -11.43 -14.05
N PRO A 145 -10.66 -12.42 -13.80
CA PRO A 145 -10.49 -13.77 -14.35
C PRO A 145 -10.67 -13.85 -15.87
N ARG A 146 -11.31 -12.85 -16.51
CA ARG A 146 -11.45 -12.81 -17.97
C ARG A 146 -10.09 -12.74 -18.67
N LEU A 147 -9.08 -12.08 -18.07
CA LEU A 147 -7.72 -12.06 -18.59
C LEU A 147 -7.13 -13.48 -18.69
N ARG A 148 -7.27 -14.27 -17.62
CA ARG A 148 -6.80 -15.66 -17.59
C ARG A 148 -7.54 -16.53 -18.61
N ALA A 149 -8.85 -16.31 -18.79
CA ALA A 149 -9.64 -17.04 -19.78
C ALA A 149 -9.18 -16.74 -21.22
N GLU A 150 -8.95 -15.48 -21.58
CA GLU A 150 -8.42 -15.11 -22.90
C GLU A 150 -7.01 -15.63 -23.12
N CYS A 151 -6.11 -15.52 -22.14
CA CYS A 151 -4.78 -16.12 -22.22
C CYS A 151 -4.86 -17.64 -22.47
N PHE A 152 -5.79 -18.32 -21.79
CA PHE A 152 -6.00 -19.75 -22.01
C PHE A 152 -6.46 -20.05 -23.45
N GLU A 153 -7.40 -19.28 -24.00
CA GLU A 153 -7.85 -19.43 -25.39
C GLU A 153 -6.72 -19.19 -26.40
N ILE A 154 -5.91 -18.15 -26.19
CA ILE A 154 -4.74 -17.83 -27.02
C ILE A 154 -3.74 -19.00 -26.99
N MET A 155 -3.43 -19.53 -25.81
CA MET A 155 -2.46 -20.62 -25.67
C MET A 155 -2.97 -21.96 -26.20
N GLN A 156 -4.28 -22.23 -26.11
CA GLN A 156 -4.88 -23.43 -26.71
C GLN A 156 -4.84 -23.43 -28.24
N ALA A 157 -4.71 -22.27 -28.88
CA ALA A 157 -4.54 -22.14 -30.32
C ALA A 157 -3.08 -22.31 -30.78
N ARG A 158 -2.13 -22.48 -29.85
CA ARG A 158 -0.70 -22.66 -30.13
C ARG A 158 -0.27 -24.11 -29.93
N ASP A 159 0.82 -24.47 -30.62
CA ASP A 159 1.45 -25.79 -30.49
C ASP A 159 2.46 -25.87 -29.32
N SER A 160 2.84 -24.73 -28.75
CA SER A 160 3.82 -24.65 -27.66
C SER A 160 3.54 -23.46 -26.73
N ASP A 161 4.16 -23.52 -25.55
CA ASP A 161 4.24 -22.42 -24.59
C ASP A 161 4.88 -21.17 -25.23
N LEU A 162 4.71 -20.02 -24.56
CA LEU A 162 5.35 -18.76 -24.95
C LEU A 162 6.83 -18.80 -24.57
N GLU A 163 7.71 -18.69 -25.55
CA GLU A 163 9.16 -18.82 -25.35
C GLU A 163 9.82 -17.50 -24.93
N PRO A 164 11.00 -17.52 -24.28
CA PRO A 164 11.72 -16.31 -23.92
C PRO A 164 12.00 -15.40 -25.13
N GLY A 165 11.62 -14.13 -25.04
CA GLY A 165 11.74 -13.15 -26.12
C GLY A 165 10.48 -12.97 -26.98
N GLU A 166 9.48 -13.85 -26.86
CA GLU A 166 8.20 -13.70 -27.54
C GLU A 166 7.26 -12.74 -26.77
N ALA A 167 6.28 -12.17 -27.48
CA ALA A 167 5.22 -11.36 -26.89
C ALA A 167 3.86 -11.64 -27.54
N LEU A 168 2.79 -11.66 -26.73
CA LEU A 168 1.41 -11.83 -27.16
C LEU A 168 0.50 -10.78 -26.50
N VAL A 169 -0.57 -10.39 -27.18
CA VAL A 169 -1.51 -9.37 -26.70
C VAL A 169 -2.82 -10.01 -26.22
N SER A 170 -3.35 -9.48 -25.13
CA SER A 170 -4.71 -9.71 -24.64
C SER A 170 -5.39 -8.39 -24.30
N ARG A 171 -6.70 -8.42 -23.98
CA ARG A 171 -7.40 -7.26 -23.42
C ARG A 171 -7.04 -7.04 -21.95
N GLY A 172 -7.09 -5.79 -21.50
CA GLY A 172 -6.84 -5.41 -20.11
C GLY A 172 -8.03 -5.55 -19.16
N TYR A 173 -9.24 -5.77 -19.69
CA TYR A 173 -10.47 -5.95 -18.91
C TYR A 173 -10.72 -4.85 -17.87
N SER A 174 -10.62 -5.17 -16.58
CA SER A 174 -10.85 -4.20 -15.49
C SER A 174 -9.69 -3.22 -15.29
N LEU A 175 -8.54 -3.43 -15.92
CA LEU A 175 -7.41 -2.50 -15.85
C LEU A 175 -7.77 -1.12 -16.43
N PRO A 176 -7.05 -0.04 -16.04
CA PRO A 176 -7.11 1.23 -16.75
C PRO A 176 -6.57 1.17 -18.19
N SER A 177 -5.65 0.24 -18.45
CA SER A 177 -5.12 -0.04 -19.79
C SER A 177 -6.06 -0.95 -20.58
N PRO A 178 -6.37 -0.66 -21.86
CA PRO A 178 -7.24 -1.49 -22.68
C PRO A 178 -6.57 -2.79 -23.14
N PHE A 179 -5.24 -2.84 -23.16
CA PHE A 179 -4.48 -4.03 -23.57
C PHE A 179 -3.36 -4.38 -22.58
N VAL A 180 -2.99 -5.65 -22.56
CA VAL A 180 -1.80 -6.17 -21.86
C VAL A 180 -0.94 -6.91 -22.88
N ILE A 181 0.35 -6.58 -22.93
CA ILE A 181 1.35 -7.28 -23.75
C ILE A 181 2.13 -8.20 -22.83
N HIS A 182 1.92 -9.50 -22.98
CA HIS A 182 2.57 -10.55 -22.20
C HIS A 182 3.87 -10.96 -22.87
N THR A 183 4.98 -10.89 -22.15
CA THR A 183 6.27 -11.42 -22.62
C THR A 183 6.89 -12.33 -21.58
N VAL A 184 7.65 -13.32 -22.04
CA VAL A 184 8.42 -14.21 -21.17
C VAL A 184 9.88 -13.79 -21.27
N GLY A 185 10.45 -13.43 -20.13
CA GLY A 185 11.87 -13.09 -20.04
C GLY A 185 12.73 -14.30 -19.68
N PRO A 186 14.05 -14.26 -19.97
CA PRO A 186 14.98 -15.30 -19.53
C PRO A 186 15.04 -15.41 -18.01
N GLN A 187 15.17 -16.64 -17.52
CA GLN A 187 15.38 -16.95 -16.10
C GLN A 187 16.83 -17.33 -15.82
N LEU A 188 17.41 -16.74 -14.77
CA LEU A 188 18.77 -17.02 -14.32
C LEU A 188 18.78 -17.75 -12.98
N VAL A 189 19.87 -18.48 -12.75
CA VAL A 189 20.23 -18.93 -11.40
C VAL A 189 20.69 -17.72 -10.60
N ARG A 190 20.17 -17.57 -9.37
CA ARG A 190 20.46 -16.42 -8.53
C ARG A 190 21.97 -16.26 -8.29
N GLY A 191 22.51 -15.10 -8.64
CA GLY A 191 23.94 -14.78 -8.50
C GLY A 191 24.81 -15.17 -9.71
N ALA A 192 24.24 -15.86 -10.71
CA ALA A 192 24.95 -16.11 -11.97
C ALA A 192 24.98 -14.86 -12.86
N ALA A 193 26.00 -14.74 -13.69
CA ALA A 193 26.03 -13.77 -14.77
C ALA A 193 25.13 -14.26 -15.93
N PRO A 194 24.43 -13.37 -16.65
CA PRO A 194 23.67 -13.76 -17.83
C PRO A 194 24.61 -14.25 -18.94
N THR A 195 24.17 -15.28 -19.66
CA THR A 195 24.79 -15.71 -20.92
C THR A 195 24.43 -14.77 -22.06
N ASP A 196 25.21 -14.81 -23.15
CA ASP A 196 24.92 -14.01 -24.36
C ASP A 196 23.53 -14.30 -24.94
N GLU A 197 23.05 -15.55 -24.82
CA GLU A 197 21.71 -15.93 -25.25
C GLU A 197 20.64 -15.27 -24.39
N GLN A 198 20.79 -15.28 -23.06
CA GLN A 198 19.85 -14.62 -22.16
C GLN A 198 19.84 -13.09 -22.36
N VAL A 199 20.99 -12.49 -22.67
CA VAL A 199 21.05 -11.07 -23.05
C VAL A 199 20.25 -10.80 -24.33
N ARG A 200 20.42 -11.65 -25.36
CA ARG A 200 19.63 -11.55 -26.61
C ARG A 200 18.14 -11.76 -26.38
N GLN A 201 17.76 -12.77 -25.59
CA GLN A 201 16.36 -13.05 -25.25
C GLN A 201 15.72 -11.85 -24.54
N LEU A 202 16.41 -11.23 -23.60
CA LEU A 202 15.88 -10.04 -22.92
C LEU A 202 15.74 -8.85 -23.87
N SER A 203 16.71 -8.60 -24.78
CA SER A 203 16.56 -7.58 -25.83
C SER A 203 15.34 -7.86 -26.70
N ARG A 204 15.18 -9.12 -27.10
CA ARG A 204 14.09 -9.57 -27.96
C ARG A 204 12.72 -9.40 -27.31
N CYS A 205 12.62 -9.55 -25.99
CA CYS A 205 11.38 -9.25 -25.26
C CYS A 205 10.89 -7.82 -25.54
N TYR A 206 11.77 -6.82 -25.41
CA TYR A 206 11.41 -5.42 -25.62
C TYR A 206 11.10 -5.11 -27.09
N GLU A 207 11.84 -5.70 -28.02
CA GLU A 207 11.54 -5.59 -29.46
C GLU A 207 10.17 -6.17 -29.79
N SER A 208 9.88 -7.41 -29.36
CA SER A 208 8.60 -8.08 -29.60
C SER A 208 7.43 -7.33 -28.93
N ILE A 209 7.65 -6.69 -27.77
CA ILE A 209 6.65 -5.82 -27.14
C ILE A 209 6.32 -4.63 -28.04
N LEU A 210 7.33 -3.95 -28.60
CA LEU A 210 7.14 -2.79 -29.47
C LEU A 210 6.49 -3.19 -30.81
N ASP A 211 6.90 -4.33 -31.38
CA ASP A 211 6.26 -4.92 -32.57
C ASP A 211 4.77 -5.20 -32.30
N ALA A 212 4.45 -5.81 -31.15
CA ALA A 212 3.08 -6.09 -30.75
C ALA A 212 2.27 -4.80 -30.54
N LEU A 213 2.84 -3.78 -29.90
CA LEU A 213 2.21 -2.48 -29.69
C LEU A 213 1.90 -1.76 -31.02
N GLU A 214 2.80 -1.84 -32.00
CA GLU A 214 2.61 -1.22 -33.31
C GLU A 214 1.31 -1.71 -33.97
N SER A 215 0.96 -2.98 -33.78
CA SER A 215 -0.26 -3.61 -34.31
C SER A 215 -1.57 -3.15 -33.65
N LEU A 216 -1.49 -2.49 -32.48
CA LEU A 216 -2.66 -2.05 -31.71
C LEU A 216 -3.18 -0.70 -32.19
N PRO A 217 -4.48 -0.40 -31.98
CA PRO A 217 -5.01 0.94 -32.25
C PRO A 217 -4.40 1.98 -31.30
N ALA A 218 -4.33 3.23 -31.74
CA ALA A 218 -4.03 4.35 -30.84
C ALA A 218 -5.16 4.51 -29.80
N GLY A 219 -4.83 5.14 -28.67
CA GLY A 219 -5.80 5.54 -27.66
C GLY A 219 -6.75 6.63 -28.16
N GLU A 220 -7.78 6.91 -27.38
CA GLU A 220 -8.82 7.91 -27.72
C GLU A 220 -8.27 9.33 -27.91
N ASP A 221 -7.15 9.64 -27.26
CA ASP A 221 -6.45 10.93 -27.38
C ASP A 221 -5.45 10.97 -28.56
N GLY A 222 -5.45 9.93 -29.40
CA GLY A 222 -4.56 9.77 -30.55
C GLY A 222 -3.14 9.31 -30.20
N ARG A 223 -2.80 9.14 -28.92
CA ARG A 223 -1.48 8.63 -28.51
C ARG A 223 -1.44 7.10 -28.59
N LYS A 224 -0.31 6.56 -29.02
CA LYS A 224 -0.02 5.12 -28.95
C LYS A 224 1.11 4.93 -27.96
N SER A 225 0.79 4.41 -26.78
CA SER A 225 1.68 4.45 -25.62
C SER A 225 1.78 3.14 -24.87
N ILE A 226 2.95 2.84 -24.33
CA ILE A 226 3.24 1.61 -23.58
C ILE A 226 3.92 1.92 -22.26
N ALA A 227 3.49 1.22 -21.20
CA ALA A 227 4.24 1.14 -19.96
C ALA A 227 5.00 -0.19 -19.87
N LEU A 228 6.32 -0.11 -19.79
CA LEU A 228 7.24 -1.24 -19.73
C LEU A 228 7.59 -1.54 -18.27
N CYS A 229 7.17 -2.69 -17.76
CA CYS A 229 7.63 -3.22 -16.48
C CYS A 229 9.08 -3.72 -16.57
N CYS A 230 9.77 -3.84 -15.43
CA CYS A 230 11.08 -4.50 -15.38
C CYS A 230 10.96 -6.02 -15.68
N VAL A 231 11.30 -6.43 -16.90
CA VAL A 231 11.30 -7.85 -17.30
C VAL A 231 12.54 -8.57 -16.72
N SER A 232 12.34 -9.81 -16.26
CA SER A 232 13.38 -10.72 -15.72
C SER A 232 14.13 -10.30 -14.45
N THR A 233 13.82 -9.15 -13.85
CA THR A 233 14.42 -8.76 -12.55
C THR A 233 13.69 -9.43 -11.38
N GLY A 234 14.27 -9.37 -10.18
CA GLY A 234 13.68 -9.94 -8.97
C GLY A 234 13.67 -11.47 -8.97
N LEU A 235 12.54 -12.07 -9.35
CA LEU A 235 12.30 -13.53 -9.29
C LEU A 235 13.10 -14.32 -10.31
N PHE A 236 13.28 -13.77 -11.52
CA PHE A 236 14.08 -14.39 -12.58
C PHE A 236 15.57 -14.05 -12.47
N ALA A 237 15.95 -13.34 -11.40
CA ALA A 237 17.30 -13.10 -10.94
C ALA A 237 18.25 -12.42 -11.95
N PHE A 238 17.73 -11.80 -13.01
CA PHE A 238 18.54 -10.99 -13.90
C PHE A 238 19.06 -9.75 -13.14
N PRO A 239 20.37 -9.44 -13.20
CA PRO A 239 20.93 -8.27 -12.51
C PRO A 239 20.24 -6.97 -12.94
N ALA A 240 19.67 -6.22 -11.99
CA ALA A 240 18.81 -5.06 -12.27
C ALA A 240 19.50 -4.00 -13.16
N GLN A 241 20.76 -3.66 -12.87
CA GLN A 241 21.52 -2.68 -13.67
C GLN A 241 21.67 -3.12 -15.14
N GLN A 242 21.97 -4.40 -15.36
CA GLN A 242 22.18 -4.94 -16.70
C GLN A 242 20.86 -5.10 -17.44
N ALA A 243 19.80 -5.56 -16.77
CA ALA A 243 18.46 -5.65 -17.33
C ALA A 243 17.92 -4.27 -17.75
N ALA A 244 18.07 -3.26 -16.90
CA ALA A 244 17.66 -1.89 -17.21
C ALA A 244 18.45 -1.31 -18.40
N LYS A 245 19.76 -1.58 -18.47
CA LYS A 245 20.57 -1.17 -19.61
C LYS A 245 20.07 -1.82 -20.91
N ILE A 246 19.82 -3.13 -20.90
CA ILE A 246 19.28 -3.85 -22.06
C ILE A 246 17.92 -3.27 -22.46
N ALA A 247 17.01 -3.06 -21.50
CA ALA A 247 15.70 -2.46 -21.76
C ALA A 247 15.80 -1.11 -22.48
N VAL A 248 16.63 -0.21 -21.95
CA VAL A 248 16.85 1.12 -22.54
C VAL A 248 17.49 0.98 -23.92
N ASP A 249 18.61 0.27 -24.05
CA ASP A 249 19.31 0.11 -25.33
C ASP A 249 18.39 -0.47 -26.42
N SER A 250 17.61 -1.51 -26.10
CA SER A 250 16.70 -2.18 -27.05
C SER A 250 15.59 -1.25 -27.52
N VAL A 251 14.94 -0.51 -26.62
CA VAL A 251 13.89 0.46 -26.98
C VAL A 251 14.45 1.57 -27.87
N PHE A 252 15.58 2.16 -27.49
CA PHE A 252 16.20 3.24 -28.27
C PHE A 252 16.68 2.75 -29.65
N SER A 253 17.22 1.54 -29.72
CA SER A 253 17.64 0.90 -30.97
C SER A 253 16.44 0.62 -31.89
N TRP A 254 15.36 0.03 -31.34
CA TRP A 254 14.16 -0.28 -32.10
C TRP A 254 13.53 1.00 -32.67
N LEU A 255 13.38 2.05 -31.88
CA LEU A 255 12.78 3.33 -32.33
C LEU A 255 13.58 3.99 -33.47
N ARG A 256 14.91 3.87 -33.48
CA ARG A 256 15.78 4.36 -34.57
C ARG A 256 15.67 3.55 -35.86
N GLN A 257 15.32 2.27 -35.75
CA GLN A 257 15.18 1.38 -36.91
C GLN A 257 13.77 1.47 -37.53
N HIS A 258 12.82 2.11 -36.83
CA HIS A 258 11.42 2.19 -37.22
C HIS A 258 10.95 3.64 -37.34
N ASP A 259 11.55 4.43 -38.23
CA ASP A 259 11.20 5.86 -38.41
C ASP A 259 9.71 6.12 -38.68
N SER A 260 9.00 5.13 -39.23
CA SER A 260 7.56 5.17 -39.52
C SER A 260 6.66 4.68 -38.38
N THR A 261 7.20 4.32 -37.20
CA THR A 261 6.39 3.83 -36.07
C THR A 261 5.32 4.85 -35.68
N THR A 262 4.13 4.35 -35.39
CA THR A 262 3.00 5.13 -34.88
C THR A 262 3.04 5.31 -33.35
N ILE A 263 4.03 4.72 -32.66
CA ILE A 263 4.24 4.88 -31.21
C ILE A 263 4.62 6.32 -30.90
N THR A 264 3.98 6.89 -29.88
CA THR A 264 4.18 8.28 -29.44
C THR A 264 4.82 8.37 -28.06
N ASP A 265 4.62 7.38 -27.18
CA ASP A 265 5.13 7.43 -25.82
C ASP A 265 5.59 6.05 -25.33
N VAL A 266 6.79 5.99 -24.76
CA VAL A 266 7.30 4.80 -24.04
C VAL A 266 7.61 5.19 -22.60
N ILE A 267 7.01 4.48 -21.66
CA ILE A 267 7.10 4.76 -20.23
C ILE A 267 7.82 3.59 -19.56
N PHE A 268 9.05 3.81 -19.09
CA PHE A 268 9.72 2.83 -18.24
C PHE A 268 9.08 2.88 -16.85
N ASN A 269 8.40 1.81 -16.45
CA ASN A 269 7.77 1.69 -15.15
C ASN A 269 8.67 0.93 -14.17
N THR A 270 8.94 1.52 -13.02
CA THR A 270 9.63 0.87 -11.90
C THR A 270 8.76 0.86 -10.65
N PHE A 271 9.10 0.00 -9.69
CA PHE A 271 8.40 -0.08 -8.41
C PHE A 271 9.30 0.32 -7.23
N THR A 272 10.53 -0.20 -7.20
CA THR A 272 11.47 0.08 -6.11
C THR A 272 12.24 1.38 -6.35
N ASP A 273 12.71 2.02 -5.27
CA ASP A 273 13.59 3.19 -5.37
C ASP A 273 14.92 2.84 -6.06
N ALA A 274 15.48 1.67 -5.76
CA ALA A 274 16.71 1.20 -6.40
C ALA A 274 16.57 1.08 -7.93
N ASP A 275 15.49 0.48 -8.41
CA ASP A 275 15.24 0.41 -9.86
C ASP A 275 14.99 1.81 -10.45
N ALA A 276 14.27 2.67 -9.73
CA ALA A 276 13.98 4.03 -10.16
C ALA A 276 15.27 4.86 -10.36
N GLU A 277 16.24 4.74 -9.47
CA GLU A 277 17.55 5.39 -9.57
C GLU A 277 18.35 4.89 -10.78
N ILE A 278 18.35 3.58 -11.02
CA ILE A 278 19.02 2.96 -12.17
C ILE A 278 18.47 3.51 -13.49
N TYR A 279 17.15 3.47 -13.67
CA TYR A 279 16.51 3.97 -14.89
C TYR A 279 16.70 5.47 -15.07
N SER A 280 16.59 6.26 -13.99
CA SER A 280 16.84 7.71 -14.04
C SER A 280 18.27 8.02 -14.49
N SER A 281 19.27 7.29 -13.99
CA SER A 281 20.67 7.45 -14.38
C SER A 281 20.91 7.08 -15.84
N LEU A 282 20.31 5.98 -16.32
CA LEU A 282 20.46 5.53 -17.71
C LEU A 282 19.81 6.51 -18.69
N LEU A 283 18.62 7.00 -18.37
CA LEU A 283 17.87 7.95 -19.20
C LEU A 283 18.44 9.37 -19.13
N GLY A 284 19.29 9.70 -18.15
CA GLY A 284 20.03 10.96 -18.11
C GLY A 284 21.17 11.03 -19.14
N SER A 285 21.64 9.89 -19.67
CA SER A 285 22.69 9.81 -20.69
C SER A 285 22.08 9.54 -22.06
N LEU A 286 21.46 10.57 -22.64
CA LEU A 286 20.73 10.43 -23.90
C LEU A 286 21.65 10.13 -25.09
N PRO A 287 21.28 9.19 -25.97
CA PRO A 287 22.09 8.89 -27.14
C PRO A 287 21.77 9.87 -28.28
N ASP A 288 22.62 9.93 -29.31
CA ASP A 288 22.48 10.91 -30.41
C ASP A 288 21.07 10.95 -31.05
N GLY A 289 20.59 12.15 -31.37
CA GLY A 289 19.26 12.38 -31.94
C GLY A 289 18.13 12.53 -30.91
N TRP A 290 18.43 12.34 -29.63
CA TRP A 290 17.48 12.57 -28.53
C TRP A 290 17.75 13.91 -27.86
N SER A 291 16.69 14.65 -27.56
CA SER A 291 16.76 15.92 -26.83
C SER A 291 16.20 15.76 -25.43
N PRO A 292 16.85 16.33 -24.39
CA PRO A 292 16.28 16.35 -23.05
C PRO A 292 14.99 17.19 -23.04
N TYR A 293 14.02 16.79 -22.24
CA TYR A 293 12.85 17.61 -21.98
C TYR A 293 13.22 18.77 -21.03
N PRO A 294 12.75 20.01 -21.26
CA PRO A 294 13.07 21.14 -20.40
C PRO A 294 12.59 20.94 -18.94
N ASP A 295 13.38 21.44 -17.98
CA ASP A 295 13.39 21.15 -16.52
C ASP A 295 12.10 21.39 -15.70
N ASN A 296 10.96 21.64 -16.34
CA ASN A 296 9.69 21.82 -15.63
C ASN A 296 9.05 20.46 -15.34
N ILE A 297 9.50 19.82 -14.26
CA ILE A 297 8.84 18.63 -13.71
C ILE A 297 7.50 19.07 -13.11
N ILE A 298 6.41 18.71 -13.77
CA ILE A 298 5.05 18.91 -13.28
C ILE A 298 4.61 17.60 -12.61
N PRO A 299 4.10 17.63 -11.36
CA PRO A 299 3.53 16.44 -10.75
C PRO A 299 2.44 15.85 -11.64
N PRO A 300 2.42 14.52 -11.85
CA PRO A 300 1.47 13.93 -12.76
C PRO A 300 0.05 14.04 -12.23
N LEU A 301 -0.91 14.22 -13.12
CA LEU A 301 -2.32 14.34 -12.78
C LEU A 301 -2.85 13.02 -12.23
N VAL A 302 -3.42 13.08 -11.03
CA VAL A 302 -4.04 11.96 -10.35
C VAL A 302 -5.55 12.10 -10.35
N GLN A 303 -6.26 11.02 -10.65
CA GLN A 303 -7.70 10.96 -10.66
C GLN A 303 -8.22 9.73 -9.92
N SER A 304 -9.37 9.91 -9.28
CA SER A 304 -10.15 8.84 -8.65
C SER A 304 -11.54 9.41 -8.35
N ASP A 305 -12.58 8.61 -8.57
CA ASP A 305 -13.95 9.01 -8.23
C ASP A 305 -14.10 9.20 -6.71
N SER A 306 -13.50 8.28 -5.94
CA SER A 306 -13.50 8.37 -4.47
C SER A 306 -12.68 9.54 -3.96
N LEU A 307 -11.54 9.84 -4.58
CA LEU A 307 -10.77 11.06 -4.28
C LEU A 307 -11.61 12.32 -4.54
N SER A 308 -12.29 12.38 -5.68
CA SER A 308 -13.13 13.53 -6.06
C SER A 308 -14.30 13.71 -5.10
N ARG A 309 -14.97 12.61 -4.75
CA ARG A 309 -16.04 12.57 -3.73
C ARG A 309 -15.54 13.02 -2.36
N ALA A 310 -14.39 12.51 -1.92
CA ALA A 310 -13.78 12.88 -0.65
C ALA A 310 -13.41 14.37 -0.61
N ARG A 311 -12.83 14.93 -1.69
CA ARG A 311 -12.55 16.37 -1.83
C ARG A 311 -13.85 17.19 -1.73
N GLN A 312 -14.93 16.76 -2.40
CA GLN A 312 -16.23 17.42 -2.31
C GLN A 312 -16.76 17.43 -0.86
N TRP A 313 -16.71 16.29 -0.18
CA TRP A 313 -17.15 16.20 1.21
C TRP A 313 -16.32 17.11 2.12
N LEU A 314 -14.99 17.07 2.03
CA LEU A 314 -14.09 17.92 2.82
C LEU A 314 -14.26 19.42 2.55
N ASN A 315 -14.63 19.81 1.33
CA ASN A 315 -14.88 21.21 0.99
C ASN A 315 -16.21 21.72 1.54
N SER A 316 -17.19 20.84 1.72
CA SER A 316 -18.52 21.17 2.26
C SER A 316 -18.69 20.91 3.76
N ALA A 317 -17.66 20.36 4.42
CA ALA A 317 -17.69 20.01 5.83
C ALA A 317 -17.60 21.24 6.73
N ASP A 318 -18.34 21.21 7.84
CA ASP A 318 -18.23 22.20 8.91
C ASP A 318 -17.16 21.81 9.95
N ALA A 319 -16.87 20.51 10.05
CA ALA A 319 -16.00 19.93 11.07
C ALA A 319 -15.26 18.70 10.52
N ILE A 320 -14.13 18.37 11.15
CA ILE A 320 -13.34 17.20 10.77
C ILE A 320 -12.91 16.36 11.98
N LEU A 321 -13.05 15.05 11.85
CA LEU A 321 -12.46 14.07 12.74
C LEU A 321 -11.38 13.30 11.98
N VAL A 322 -10.12 13.45 12.38
CA VAL A 322 -9.04 12.62 11.86
C VAL A 322 -8.88 11.39 12.74
N CYS A 323 -9.09 10.21 12.17
CA CYS A 323 -8.81 8.93 12.83
C CYS A 323 -7.56 8.32 12.23
N ALA A 324 -6.53 8.06 13.04
CA ALA A 324 -5.24 7.62 12.51
C ALA A 324 -4.73 6.35 13.20
N GLY A 325 -4.38 5.35 12.38
CA GLY A 325 -3.74 4.12 12.79
C GLY A 325 -2.27 4.02 12.42
N ALA A 326 -1.67 2.85 12.66
CA ALA A 326 -0.24 2.63 12.50
C ALA A 326 0.24 2.82 11.06
N GLY A 327 -0.64 2.62 10.06
CA GLY A 327 -0.31 2.83 8.65
C GLY A 327 0.12 4.27 8.33
N LEU A 328 -0.44 5.28 9.04
CA LEU A 328 -0.03 6.67 8.86
C LEU A 328 1.39 6.94 9.39
N SER A 329 1.84 6.24 10.43
CA SER A 329 3.24 6.35 10.90
C SER A 329 4.19 5.51 10.04
N ALA A 330 3.72 4.38 9.52
CA ALA A 330 4.49 3.52 8.62
C ALA A 330 4.88 4.22 7.31
N THR A 331 4.01 5.10 6.77
CA THR A 331 4.34 5.90 5.57
C THR A 331 5.51 6.87 5.78
N GLU A 332 5.90 7.13 7.03
CA GLU A 332 7.04 7.96 7.44
C GLU A 332 8.23 7.11 7.93
N GLY A 333 8.24 5.83 7.54
CA GLY A 333 9.29 4.86 7.87
C GLY A 333 9.17 4.23 9.25
N LEU A 334 8.27 4.69 10.13
CA LEU A 334 8.04 4.07 11.44
C LEU A 334 7.08 2.87 11.31
N ASP A 335 7.50 1.85 10.56
CA ASP A 335 6.74 0.63 10.31
C ASP A 335 7.07 -0.45 11.36
N TYR A 336 6.08 -0.76 12.20
CA TYR A 336 6.23 -1.76 13.27
C TYR A 336 6.29 -3.20 12.78
N THR A 337 5.99 -3.43 11.50
CA THR A 337 6.03 -4.75 10.86
C THR A 337 7.32 -4.97 10.06
N SER A 338 8.15 -3.93 9.86
CA SER A 338 9.35 -3.99 9.03
C SER A 338 10.50 -4.76 9.70
N PRO A 339 10.95 -5.90 9.10
CA PRO A 339 12.10 -6.62 9.62
C PRO A 339 13.42 -5.89 9.40
N THR A 340 13.50 -5.11 8.32
CA THR A 340 14.68 -4.28 8.01
C THR A 340 14.85 -3.19 9.06
N LEU A 341 13.78 -2.48 9.41
CA LEU A 341 13.80 -1.46 10.44
C LEU A 341 14.21 -2.04 11.79
N PHE A 342 13.62 -3.19 12.15
CA PHE A 342 13.96 -3.86 13.40
C PHE A 342 15.44 -4.27 13.46
N LYS A 343 15.96 -4.90 12.39
CA LYS A 343 17.37 -5.30 12.32
C LYS A 343 18.31 -4.11 12.46
N GLN A 344 17.96 -2.96 11.88
CA GLN A 344 18.75 -1.73 11.95
C GLN A 344 18.80 -1.16 13.37
N HIS A 345 17.67 -1.11 14.08
CA HIS A 345 17.58 -0.44 15.38
C HIS A 345 17.72 -1.37 16.60
N PHE A 346 17.51 -2.68 16.44
CA PHE A 346 17.48 -3.68 17.51
C PHE A 346 18.34 -4.92 17.24
N PRO A 347 19.59 -4.79 16.72
CA PRO A 347 20.42 -5.95 16.41
C PRO A 347 20.70 -6.85 17.62
N GLY A 348 20.85 -6.29 18.82
CA GLY A 348 21.10 -7.03 20.06
C GLY A 348 19.92 -7.90 20.51
N PHE A 349 18.72 -7.63 20.01
CA PHE A 349 17.50 -8.35 20.38
C PHE A 349 17.12 -9.47 19.39
N LEU A 350 17.86 -9.63 18.28
CA LEU A 350 17.66 -10.75 17.35
C LEU A 350 17.86 -12.11 18.04
N LYS A 351 18.68 -12.15 19.11
CA LYS A 351 18.93 -13.33 19.97
C LYS A 351 17.64 -13.88 20.63
N TYR A 352 16.62 -13.04 20.81
CA TYR A 352 15.32 -13.41 21.37
C TYR A 352 14.32 -13.92 20.32
N GLY A 353 14.73 -14.08 19.06
CA GLY A 353 13.82 -14.46 17.98
C GLY A 353 12.92 -13.32 17.49
N LEU A 354 13.02 -12.12 18.09
CA LEU A 354 12.28 -10.94 17.65
C LEU A 354 12.75 -10.51 16.26
N ARG A 355 11.80 -10.14 15.40
CA ARG A 355 12.08 -9.75 14.01
C ARG A 355 11.40 -8.46 13.58
N MET A 356 10.42 -7.95 14.33
CA MET A 356 9.71 -6.72 14.04
C MET A 356 9.30 -6.04 15.36
N LEU A 357 9.07 -4.73 15.35
CA LEU A 357 8.73 -3.99 16.59
C LEU A 357 7.45 -4.50 17.22
N TYR A 358 6.46 -4.88 16.40
CA TYR A 358 5.19 -5.41 16.88
C TYR A 358 5.35 -6.70 17.70
N SER A 359 6.39 -7.50 17.45
CA SER A 359 6.64 -8.76 18.16
C SER A 359 6.89 -8.60 19.66
N VAL A 360 7.21 -7.39 20.14
CA VAL A 360 7.45 -7.17 21.57
C VAL A 360 6.16 -7.14 22.39
N PHE A 361 5.02 -6.83 21.76
CA PHE A 361 3.75 -6.73 22.48
C PHE A 361 3.27 -8.13 22.86
N GLY A 362 3.30 -8.42 24.16
CA GLY A 362 2.99 -9.74 24.71
C GLY A 362 4.21 -10.66 24.87
N PHE A 363 5.42 -10.20 24.54
CA PHE A 363 6.63 -10.99 24.73
C PHE A 363 7.11 -11.01 26.19
N ASP A 364 7.26 -12.21 26.75
CA ASP A 364 7.67 -12.48 28.14
C ASP A 364 9.01 -13.23 28.27
N GLY A 365 9.61 -13.66 27.15
CA GLY A 365 10.86 -14.43 27.10
C GLY A 365 12.14 -13.63 27.38
N TRP A 366 12.09 -12.59 28.21
CA TRP A 366 13.26 -11.79 28.60
C TRP A 366 14.16 -12.54 29.58
N ALA A 367 15.47 -12.55 29.34
CA ALA A 367 16.42 -13.14 30.28
C ALA A 367 16.54 -12.36 31.60
N SER A 368 16.31 -11.04 31.56
CA SER A 368 16.38 -10.16 32.73
C SER A 368 15.53 -8.88 32.53
N GLU A 369 15.29 -8.12 33.60
CA GLU A 369 14.68 -6.79 33.48
C GLU A 369 15.63 -5.78 32.82
N GLN A 370 16.95 -5.98 32.92
CA GLN A 370 17.94 -5.20 32.21
C GLN A 370 17.81 -5.36 30.68
N ASP A 371 17.57 -6.58 30.19
CA ASP A 371 17.29 -6.81 28.76
C ASP A 371 15.96 -6.18 28.36
N ARG A 372 14.91 -6.38 29.17
CA ARG A 372 13.57 -5.84 28.90
C ARG A 372 13.58 -4.30 28.83
N TRP A 373 14.21 -3.64 29.80
CA TRP A 373 14.31 -2.18 29.80
C TRP A 373 15.35 -1.65 28.83
N GLY A 374 16.39 -2.43 28.51
CA GLY A 374 17.28 -2.15 27.40
C GLY A 374 16.50 -1.98 26.09
N TYR A 375 15.56 -2.91 25.83
CA TYR A 375 14.67 -2.81 24.67
C TYR A 375 13.77 -1.58 24.76
N PHE A 376 13.04 -1.41 25.86
CA PHE A 376 12.07 -0.32 25.97
C PHE A 376 12.72 1.07 25.93
N PHE A 377 13.88 1.27 26.54
CA PHE A 377 14.59 2.55 26.43
C PHE A 377 15.13 2.79 25.01
N THR A 378 15.63 1.75 24.34
CA THR A 378 16.01 1.84 22.92
C THR A 378 14.82 2.23 22.05
N HIS A 379 13.67 1.56 22.26
CA HIS A 379 12.44 1.79 21.52
C HIS A 379 11.84 3.17 21.76
N LEU A 380 11.71 3.58 23.01
CA LEU A 380 11.21 4.90 23.39
C LEU A 380 12.13 6.00 22.87
N ASN A 381 13.45 5.82 22.93
CA ASN A 381 14.40 6.77 22.35
C ASN A 381 14.24 6.88 20.84
N MET A 382 14.17 5.74 20.14
CA MET A 382 13.96 5.69 18.70
C MET A 382 12.70 6.47 18.29
N VAL A 383 11.56 6.24 18.94
CA VAL A 383 10.31 6.96 18.63
C VAL A 383 10.43 8.45 18.98
N LYS A 384 11.01 8.78 20.15
CA LYS A 384 11.22 10.17 20.59
C LYS A 384 12.07 10.95 19.61
N THR A 385 13.10 10.35 19.02
CA THR A 385 14.04 11.01 18.09
C THR A 385 13.65 10.91 16.62
N TRP A 386 12.60 10.16 16.27
CA TRP A 386 12.12 10.04 14.88
C TRP A 386 11.91 11.41 14.22
N PRO A 387 12.24 11.66 12.95
CA PRO A 387 12.09 12.99 12.36
C PRO A 387 10.63 13.48 12.36
N LYS A 388 10.45 14.81 12.33
CA LYS A 388 9.14 15.41 11.99
C LYS A 388 8.76 14.98 10.56
N SER A 389 7.47 14.88 10.31
CA SER A 389 6.92 14.34 9.07
C SER A 389 6.32 15.46 8.20
N PRO A 390 6.75 15.57 6.93
CA PRO A 390 6.11 16.44 5.95
C PRO A 390 4.64 16.10 5.73
N THR A 391 4.27 14.82 5.73
CA THR A 391 2.89 14.34 5.55
C THR A 391 1.99 14.82 6.69
N TYR A 392 2.43 14.64 7.94
CA TYR A 392 1.68 15.15 9.10
C TYR A 392 1.61 16.68 9.08
N GLN A 393 2.70 17.38 8.79
CA GLN A 393 2.70 18.85 8.74
C GLN A 393 1.73 19.38 7.68
N ARG A 394 1.69 18.77 6.49
CA ARG A 394 0.74 19.11 5.42
C ARG A 394 -0.70 18.86 5.87
N LEU A 395 -0.98 17.69 6.44
CA LEU A 395 -2.29 17.34 7.01
C LEU A 395 -2.74 18.39 8.03
N ILE A 396 -1.90 18.68 9.02
CA ILE A 396 -2.19 19.66 10.09
C ILE A 396 -2.45 21.04 9.51
N ALA A 397 -1.57 21.53 8.62
CA ALA A 397 -1.70 22.86 8.02
C ALA A 397 -3.00 23.01 7.22
N ARG A 398 -3.37 21.99 6.43
CA ARG A 398 -4.60 22.01 5.62
C ARG A 398 -5.87 21.90 6.45
N LEU A 399 -5.82 21.19 7.57
CA LEU A 399 -6.96 21.02 8.46
C LEU A 399 -7.11 22.14 9.49
N ALA A 400 -6.13 23.04 9.62
CA ALA A 400 -6.21 24.20 10.51
C ALA A 400 -7.43 25.10 10.24
N LYS A 401 -7.96 25.09 9.01
CA LYS A 401 -9.17 25.84 8.62
C LYS A 401 -10.42 25.48 9.44
N PHE A 402 -10.47 24.29 10.02
CA PHE A 402 -11.58 23.83 10.86
C PHE A 402 -11.49 24.36 12.30
N GLY A 403 -10.36 24.93 12.72
CA GLY A 403 -10.18 25.56 14.03
C GLY A 403 -10.66 24.68 15.20
N PRO A 404 -11.59 25.16 16.05
CA PRO A 404 -12.11 24.39 17.18
C PRO A 404 -12.99 23.19 16.78
N ASP A 405 -13.43 23.11 15.52
CA ASP A 405 -14.25 22.04 14.96
C ASP A 405 -13.41 20.88 14.38
N ALA A 406 -12.08 20.92 14.56
CA ALA A 406 -11.19 19.80 14.30
C ALA A 406 -10.94 18.94 15.54
N HIS A 407 -10.81 17.62 15.36
CA HIS A 407 -10.33 16.71 16.40
C HIS A 407 -9.52 15.56 15.79
N VAL A 408 -8.46 15.10 16.48
CA VAL A 408 -7.74 13.87 16.16
C VAL A 408 -8.04 12.81 17.21
N ARG A 409 -8.37 11.61 16.75
CA ARG A 409 -8.43 10.39 17.56
C ARG A 409 -7.47 9.37 16.97
N THR A 410 -6.45 8.95 17.71
CA THR A 410 -5.44 8.02 17.17
C THR A 410 -5.24 6.81 18.06
N SER A 411 -5.08 5.64 17.43
CA SER A 411 -4.65 4.42 18.13
C SER A 411 -3.14 4.38 18.34
N ASN A 412 -2.39 5.31 17.76
CA ASN A 412 -0.94 5.34 17.82
C ASN A 412 -0.48 5.93 19.16
N ALA A 413 0.54 5.33 19.75
CA ALA A 413 1.16 5.79 20.98
C ALA A 413 2.44 6.63 20.73
N ASP A 414 2.79 6.88 19.47
CA ASP A 414 4.05 7.50 19.05
C ASP A 414 4.14 9.03 19.28
N GLY A 415 3.01 9.70 19.45
CA GLY A 415 2.95 11.14 19.66
C GLY A 415 3.21 11.99 18.40
N PHE A 416 3.12 11.42 17.19
CA PHE A 416 3.45 12.12 15.95
C PHE A 416 2.58 13.37 15.70
N PHE A 417 1.30 13.35 16.06
CA PHE A 417 0.45 14.53 15.95
C PHE A 417 0.97 15.71 16.78
N LEU A 418 1.26 15.48 18.07
CA LEU A 418 1.81 16.52 18.96
C LEU A 418 3.17 17.02 18.46
N LYS A 419 4.05 16.08 18.07
CA LYS A 419 5.39 16.39 17.56
C LYS A 419 5.37 17.26 16.30
N ASN A 420 4.36 17.09 15.46
CA ASN A 420 4.17 17.86 14.23
C ASN A 420 3.26 19.10 14.41
N GLY A 421 2.85 19.42 15.64
CA GLY A 421 2.18 20.69 15.97
C GLY A 421 0.66 20.62 16.09
N TRP A 422 0.05 19.43 16.19
CA TRP A 422 -1.38 19.33 16.49
C TRP A 422 -1.66 19.73 17.95
N PRO A 423 -2.73 20.50 18.22
CA PRO A 423 -3.11 20.91 19.57
C PRO A 423 -3.49 19.72 20.49
N ALA A 424 -2.93 19.69 21.70
CA ALA A 424 -3.18 18.62 22.68
C ALA A 424 -4.63 18.60 23.20
N GLU A 425 -5.30 19.74 23.20
CA GLU A 425 -6.70 19.87 23.59
C GLU A 425 -7.67 19.26 22.57
N GLN A 426 -7.23 19.10 21.31
CA GLN A 426 -8.00 18.48 20.22
C GLN A 426 -7.49 17.07 19.87
N LEU A 427 -6.77 16.42 20.78
CA LEU A 427 -6.22 15.08 20.59
C LEU A 427 -6.75 14.11 21.64
N SER A 428 -7.13 12.91 21.20
CA SER A 428 -7.43 11.76 22.05
C SER A 428 -6.66 10.51 21.62
N THR A 429 -6.10 9.78 22.60
CA THR A 429 -5.24 8.60 22.39
C THR A 429 -5.78 7.41 23.21
N PRO A 430 -6.89 6.77 22.79
CA PRO A 430 -7.55 5.71 23.56
C PRO A 430 -6.69 4.47 23.86
N GLN A 431 -5.60 4.28 23.11
CA GLN A 431 -4.64 3.18 23.27
C GLN A 431 -3.44 3.52 24.17
N GLY A 432 -3.37 4.74 24.68
CA GLY A 432 -2.27 5.20 25.54
C GLY A 432 -1.19 5.98 24.79
N SER A 433 -0.03 6.13 25.41
CA SER A 433 1.09 6.95 24.89
C SER A 433 2.43 6.44 25.40
N TYR A 434 3.45 6.47 24.54
CA TYR A 434 4.83 6.20 24.92
C TYR A 434 5.44 7.28 25.81
N SER A 435 4.80 8.44 25.96
CA SER A 435 5.23 9.50 26.89
C SER A 435 5.00 9.17 28.36
N VAL A 436 4.33 8.07 28.67
CA VAL A 436 3.95 7.66 30.02
C VAL A 436 4.34 6.19 30.25
N LEU A 437 4.87 5.91 31.43
CA LEU A 437 5.03 4.55 31.96
C LEU A 437 3.97 4.30 33.03
N GLN A 438 3.52 3.05 33.17
CA GLN A 438 2.50 2.62 34.10
C GLN A 438 2.97 1.47 34.98
N CYS A 439 2.43 1.38 36.20
CA CYS A 439 2.58 0.23 37.07
C CYS A 439 1.86 -0.99 36.49
N LEU A 440 2.54 -2.15 36.39
CA LEU A 440 1.92 -3.38 35.89
C LEU A 440 0.87 -3.98 36.85
N LYS A 441 0.91 -3.63 38.14
CA LYS A 441 -0.19 -3.96 39.07
C LYS A 441 -1.38 -3.01 38.96
N ASN A 442 -1.25 -1.90 38.21
CA ASN A 442 -2.25 -0.84 38.13
C ASN A 442 -2.80 -0.47 39.53
N CYS A 443 -1.89 -0.32 40.52
CA CYS A 443 -2.27 -0.33 41.93
C CYS A 443 -3.09 0.88 42.37
N ARG A 444 -2.99 1.99 41.63
CA ARG A 444 -3.80 3.21 41.81
C ARG A 444 -3.71 4.12 40.58
N PRO A 445 -4.66 5.05 40.38
CA PRO A 445 -4.67 5.97 39.25
C PRO A 445 -3.37 6.76 39.04
N GLU A 446 -2.71 7.18 40.13
CA GLU A 446 -1.50 7.99 40.10
C GLU A 446 -0.22 7.17 39.82
N ALA A 447 -0.31 5.84 39.68
CA ALA A 447 0.81 4.92 39.49
C ALA A 447 1.38 4.97 38.05
N VAL A 448 1.76 6.17 37.63
CA VAL A 448 2.34 6.50 36.33
C VAL A 448 3.53 7.44 36.51
N VAL A 449 4.39 7.54 35.49
CA VAL A 449 5.53 8.47 35.44
C VAL A 449 5.83 8.85 33.99
N GLU A 450 6.34 10.06 33.75
CA GLU A 450 6.79 10.46 32.42
C GLU A 450 8.00 9.63 31.96
N SER A 451 7.96 9.16 30.72
CA SER A 451 9.00 8.28 30.19
C SER A 451 10.26 9.05 29.78
N TRP A 452 10.12 10.27 29.23
CA TRP A 452 11.23 10.98 28.59
C TRP A 452 12.41 11.32 29.49
N PRO A 453 12.23 11.73 30.76
CA PRO A 453 13.35 11.92 31.68
C PRO A 453 14.09 10.62 31.98
N LEU A 454 13.35 9.52 32.18
CA LEU A 454 13.92 8.19 32.47
C LEU A 454 14.69 7.64 31.27
N VAL A 455 14.16 7.81 30.06
CA VAL A 455 14.87 7.48 28.82
C VAL A 455 16.19 8.24 28.79
N SER A 456 16.16 9.56 28.97
CA SER A 456 17.38 10.39 28.91
C SER A 456 18.45 9.98 29.91
N ASP A 457 18.05 9.59 31.12
CA ASP A 457 18.97 9.11 32.15
C ASP A 457 19.56 7.72 31.81
N ALA A 458 18.74 6.82 31.25
CA ALA A 458 19.15 5.45 30.95
C ALA A 458 20.05 5.28 29.72
N LEU A 459 20.04 6.23 28.77
CA LEU A 459 20.74 6.07 27.48
C LEU A 459 22.23 5.78 27.61
N SER A 460 22.94 6.47 28.51
CA SER A 460 24.38 6.26 28.72
C SER A 460 24.73 4.91 29.36
N SER A 461 23.72 4.20 29.88
CA SER A 461 23.85 2.89 30.50
C SER A 461 23.41 1.75 29.58
N LEU A 462 23.05 2.01 28.32
CA LEU A 462 22.78 0.96 27.35
C LEU A 462 24.10 0.46 26.73
N ASP A 463 24.32 -0.85 26.77
CA ASP A 463 25.46 -1.45 26.09
C ASP A 463 25.29 -1.31 24.55
N PRO A 464 26.29 -0.79 23.83
CA PRO A 464 26.14 -0.46 22.40
C PRO A 464 26.01 -1.69 21.50
N THR A 465 26.38 -2.89 21.97
CA THR A 465 26.35 -4.13 21.19
C THR A 465 25.10 -4.95 21.50
N THR A 466 24.90 -5.25 22.78
CA THR A 466 23.81 -6.09 23.25
C THR A 466 22.52 -5.32 23.48
N GLN A 467 22.60 -3.99 23.60
CA GLN A 467 21.50 -3.07 23.92
C GLN A 467 20.85 -3.35 25.28
N THR A 468 21.54 -4.11 26.14
CA THR A 468 21.14 -4.41 27.51
C THR A 468 21.40 -3.20 28.40
N LEU A 469 20.53 -2.94 29.38
CA LEU A 469 20.75 -1.90 30.38
C LEU A 469 21.78 -2.37 31.43
N ALA A 470 22.95 -1.74 31.48
CA ALA A 470 24.03 -2.11 32.39
C ALA A 470 23.75 -1.75 33.86
N ASP A 471 23.08 -0.61 34.11
CA ASP A 471 22.79 -0.13 35.45
C ASP A 471 21.37 -0.55 35.90
N PRO A 472 21.22 -1.54 36.81
CA PRO A 472 19.91 -1.98 37.29
C PRO A 472 19.18 -0.93 38.13
N ALA A 473 19.87 0.09 38.68
CA ALA A 473 19.22 1.15 39.44
C ALA A 473 18.32 2.04 38.56
N LYS A 474 18.54 2.03 37.24
CA LYS A 474 17.74 2.77 36.26
C LYS A 474 16.47 2.05 35.81
N ILE A 475 16.23 0.83 36.30
CA ILE A 475 15.00 0.07 36.03
C ILE A 475 13.83 0.76 36.76
N PRO A 476 12.81 1.27 36.03
CA PRO A 476 11.68 1.93 36.65
C PRO A 476 10.82 0.95 37.48
N ILE A 477 10.59 1.33 38.74
CA ILE A 477 9.69 0.65 39.68
C ILE A 477 8.57 1.58 40.13
N CYS A 478 7.41 1.02 40.45
CA CYS A 478 6.29 1.79 40.94
C CYS A 478 6.57 2.34 42.34
N ARG A 479 6.66 3.67 42.47
CA ARG A 479 6.90 4.36 43.75
C ARG A 479 5.88 4.06 44.85
N PHE A 480 4.71 3.53 44.52
CA PHE A 480 3.64 3.25 45.49
C PHE A 480 3.62 1.82 46.01
N CYS A 481 4.03 0.83 45.22
CA CYS A 481 3.86 -0.59 45.57
C CYS A 481 5.06 -1.48 45.19
N GLY A 482 6.14 -0.88 44.68
CA GLY A 482 7.36 -1.59 44.27
C GLY A 482 7.21 -2.51 43.05
N SER A 483 6.05 -2.50 42.37
CA SER A 483 5.83 -3.37 41.20
C SER A 483 6.60 -2.87 39.98
N LYS A 484 6.90 -3.79 39.05
CA LYS A 484 7.46 -3.49 37.74
C LYS A 484 6.62 -2.46 36.99
N MET A 485 7.29 -1.60 36.24
CA MET A 485 6.65 -0.65 35.33
C MET A 485 6.65 -1.18 33.89
N SER A 486 5.83 -0.61 33.02
CA SER A 486 5.85 -0.85 31.58
C SER A 486 5.42 0.42 30.83
N ILE A 487 5.56 0.44 29.52
CA ILE A 487 4.97 1.48 28.68
C ILE A 487 3.45 1.55 28.88
N CYS A 488 2.90 2.77 28.89
CA CYS A 488 1.48 3.01 29.14
C CYS A 488 0.65 2.89 27.86
N VAL A 489 0.47 1.64 27.41
CA VAL A 489 -0.39 1.27 26.29
C VAL A 489 -1.45 0.26 26.73
N ARG A 490 -2.60 0.25 26.04
CA ARG A 490 -3.69 -0.67 26.34
C ARG A 490 -3.37 -2.08 25.86
N ALA A 491 -3.47 -3.04 26.77
CA ALA A 491 -3.31 -4.46 26.46
C ALA A 491 -4.19 -5.35 27.34
N GLY A 492 -4.17 -5.12 28.66
CA GLY A 492 -4.97 -5.90 29.62
C GLY A 492 -5.43 -5.07 30.82
N ALA A 493 -5.86 -5.75 31.88
CA ALA A 493 -6.36 -5.14 33.12
C ALA A 493 -5.35 -4.20 33.81
N TRP A 494 -4.06 -4.34 33.47
CA TRP A 494 -2.99 -3.48 33.95
C TRP A 494 -2.93 -2.10 33.26
N PHE A 495 -3.74 -1.84 32.23
CA PHE A 495 -3.75 -0.55 31.56
C PHE A 495 -4.34 0.54 32.47
N ASN A 496 -3.52 1.55 32.76
CA ASN A 496 -3.92 2.74 33.49
C ASN A 496 -4.43 3.81 32.52
N PHE A 497 -5.75 3.94 32.43
CA PHE A 497 -6.41 4.92 31.57
C PHE A 497 -6.41 6.35 32.14
N THR A 498 -6.09 6.52 33.43
CA THR A 498 -6.20 7.80 34.14
C THR A 498 -5.51 8.96 33.42
N PRO A 499 -4.28 8.83 32.88
CA PRO A 499 -3.59 9.92 32.18
C PRO A 499 -4.34 10.42 30.94
N PHE A 500 -5.19 9.58 30.33
CA PHE A 500 -5.86 9.87 29.07
C PHE A 500 -7.33 10.28 29.25
N ARG A 501 -7.85 10.24 30.48
CA ARG A 501 -9.27 10.51 30.79
C ARG A 501 -9.72 11.90 30.36
N GLU A 502 -8.91 12.93 30.61
CA GLU A 502 -9.27 14.30 30.22
C GLU A 502 -9.34 14.50 28.70
N ALA A 503 -8.45 13.86 27.96
CA ALA A 503 -8.49 13.87 26.50
C ALA A 503 -9.76 13.18 25.97
N GLU A 504 -10.17 12.06 26.57
CA GLU A 504 -11.40 11.35 26.21
C GLU A 504 -12.66 12.12 26.63
N ASN A 505 -12.62 12.87 27.74
CA ASN A 505 -13.70 13.79 28.11
C ASN A 505 -13.88 14.89 27.05
N ARG A 506 -12.78 15.48 26.55
CA ARG A 506 -12.83 16.49 25.47
C ARG A 506 -13.34 15.91 24.17
N TRP A 507 -12.90 14.71 23.79
CA TRP A 507 -13.45 13.96 22.65
C TRP A 507 -14.97 13.77 22.75
N ASN A 508 -15.45 13.28 23.89
CA ASN A 508 -16.89 13.08 24.13
C ASN A 508 -17.68 14.39 24.13
N ALA A 509 -17.11 15.48 24.63
CA ALA A 509 -17.71 16.80 24.55
C ALA A 509 -17.79 17.31 23.10
N TRP A 510 -16.71 17.16 22.32
CA TRP A 510 -16.67 17.51 20.90
C TRP A 510 -17.74 16.74 20.11
N ARG A 511 -17.83 15.41 20.29
CA ARG A 511 -18.80 14.55 19.59
C ARG A 511 -20.25 14.96 19.88
N ARG A 512 -20.56 15.25 21.16
CA ARG A 512 -21.88 15.76 21.57
C ARG A 512 -22.17 17.13 20.96
N ARG A 513 -21.17 18.01 20.88
CA ARG A 513 -21.28 19.32 20.24
C ARG A 513 -21.63 19.20 18.77
N MET A 514 -20.89 18.38 18.00
CA MET A 514 -21.13 18.17 16.57
C MET A 514 -22.55 17.71 16.28
N ARG A 515 -23.06 16.75 17.08
CA ARG A 515 -24.44 16.25 16.97
C ARG A 515 -25.47 17.33 17.30
N ARG A 516 -25.30 18.02 18.44
CA ARG A 516 -26.23 19.08 18.89
C ARG A 516 -26.34 20.22 17.88
N GLU A 517 -25.23 20.60 17.28
CA GLU A 517 -25.15 21.69 16.30
C GLU A 517 -25.44 21.24 14.88
N LYS A 518 -25.72 19.94 14.66
CA LYS A 518 -26.00 19.33 13.35
C LYS A 518 -24.93 19.66 12.30
N LYS A 519 -23.66 19.68 12.75
CA LYS A 519 -22.50 19.96 11.89
C LYS A 519 -22.35 18.85 10.84
N LYS A 520 -21.98 19.22 9.62
CA LYS A 520 -21.49 18.29 8.60
C LYS A 520 -20.06 17.88 8.96
N VAL A 521 -19.88 16.64 9.38
CA VAL A 521 -18.57 16.12 9.79
C VAL A 521 -18.03 15.19 8.73
N VAL A 522 -16.76 15.35 8.38
CA VAL A 522 -16.01 14.31 7.67
C VAL A 522 -15.09 13.60 8.65
N ILE A 523 -15.22 12.27 8.71
CA ILE A 523 -14.25 11.39 9.36
C ILE A 523 -13.21 11.03 8.31
N LEU A 524 -11.97 11.46 8.51
CA LEU A 524 -10.83 11.09 7.70
C LEU A 524 -10.05 10.00 8.44
N GLU A 525 -10.26 8.74 8.06
CA GLU A 525 -9.61 7.58 8.65
C GLU A 525 -8.39 7.15 7.84
N LEU A 526 -7.19 7.31 8.40
CA LEU A 526 -5.90 7.13 7.73
C LEU A 526 -5.12 5.97 8.34
N GLY A 527 -4.89 4.91 7.56
CA GLY A 527 -4.00 3.80 7.95
C GLY A 527 -4.46 3.01 9.17
N ALA A 528 -5.76 2.94 9.42
CA ALA A 528 -6.36 2.14 10.49
C ALA A 528 -6.65 0.70 10.00
N GLY A 529 -5.81 -0.24 10.40
CA GLY A 529 -5.97 -1.67 10.08
C GLY A 529 -6.90 -2.43 11.02
N MET A 530 -6.91 -3.76 10.88
CA MET A 530 -7.82 -4.67 11.59
C MET A 530 -7.28 -5.24 12.91
N ASN A 531 -6.13 -4.76 13.41
CA ASN A 531 -5.57 -5.27 14.68
C ASN A 531 -6.41 -4.88 15.91
N THR A 532 -6.98 -3.66 15.92
CA THR A 532 -7.83 -3.17 17.03
C THR A 532 -9.02 -2.35 16.49
N PRO A 533 -9.90 -2.97 15.69
CA PRO A 533 -10.95 -2.25 14.93
C PRO A 533 -11.96 -1.55 15.86
N GLY A 534 -12.22 -2.09 17.05
CA GLY A 534 -13.10 -1.49 18.05
C GLY A 534 -12.61 -0.17 18.67
N VAL A 535 -11.41 0.31 18.31
CA VAL A 535 -10.87 1.58 18.80
C VAL A 535 -11.24 2.75 17.90
N LEU A 536 -11.19 2.53 16.58
CA LEU A 536 -11.39 3.54 15.55
C LEU A 536 -12.45 3.11 14.53
N ARG A 537 -12.24 1.99 13.84
CA ARG A 537 -13.04 1.56 12.68
C ARG A 537 -14.52 1.40 13.00
N TRP A 538 -14.87 0.45 13.87
CA TRP A 538 -16.28 0.20 14.20
C TRP A 538 -16.94 1.42 14.85
N PRO A 539 -16.31 2.12 15.82
CA PRO A 539 -16.88 3.37 16.32
C PRO A 539 -17.13 4.46 15.26
N ASN A 540 -16.29 4.53 14.22
CA ASN A 540 -16.48 5.48 13.11
C ASN A 540 -17.64 5.06 12.20
N GLU A 541 -17.80 3.77 11.93
CA GLU A 541 -18.91 3.23 11.15
C GLU A 541 -20.25 3.39 11.90
N ASP A 542 -20.26 3.18 13.22
CA ASP A 542 -21.41 3.47 14.10
C ASP A 542 -21.77 4.95 14.04
N LEU A 543 -20.77 5.84 14.13
CA LEU A 543 -20.98 7.30 14.05
C LEU A 543 -21.66 7.73 12.76
N VAL A 544 -21.32 7.10 11.64
CA VAL A 544 -21.93 7.37 10.33
C VAL A 544 -23.36 6.82 10.26
N SER A 545 -23.59 5.63 10.82
CA SER A 545 -24.88 4.94 10.76
C SER A 545 -25.96 5.57 11.65
N GLU A 546 -25.55 6.21 12.75
CA GLU A 546 -26.45 6.82 13.75
C GLU A 546 -27.01 8.20 13.36
N VAL A 547 -26.61 8.78 12.24
CA VAL A 547 -26.96 10.16 11.89
C VAL A 547 -27.57 10.25 10.50
N ASP A 548 -28.48 11.22 10.31
CA ASP A 548 -29.22 11.47 9.05
C ASP A 548 -28.31 12.02 7.91
N GLY A 549 -27.20 11.34 7.62
CA GLY A 549 -26.25 11.66 6.54
C GLY A 549 -25.29 12.82 6.82
N ASN A 550 -25.33 13.44 8.00
CA ASN A 550 -24.47 14.57 8.37
C ASN A 550 -23.00 14.18 8.63
N ILE A 551 -22.73 12.91 8.90
CA ILE A 551 -21.36 12.40 9.09
C ILE A 551 -21.02 11.51 7.90
N LYS A 552 -19.88 11.78 7.26
CA LYS A 552 -19.34 10.99 6.15
C LYS A 552 -18.00 10.39 6.54
N LEU A 553 -17.70 9.18 6.06
CA LEU A 553 -16.42 8.51 6.29
C LEU A 553 -15.60 8.44 5.00
N VAL A 554 -14.37 8.93 5.08
CA VAL A 554 -13.33 8.71 4.06
C VAL A 554 -12.26 7.84 4.70
N ARG A 555 -12.11 6.60 4.23
CA ARG A 555 -11.06 5.68 4.69
C ARG A 555 -9.95 5.60 3.65
N ALA A 556 -8.70 5.75 4.06
CA ALA A 556 -7.57 5.69 3.15
C ALA A 556 -6.39 4.88 3.70
N GLY A 557 -5.63 4.29 2.78
CA GLY A 557 -4.49 3.43 3.08
C GLY A 557 -4.14 2.47 1.94
N LEU A 558 -3.42 1.40 2.25
CA LEU A 558 -2.99 0.40 1.27
C LEU A 558 -3.85 -0.86 1.34
N GLY A 559 -4.14 -1.45 0.18
CA GLY A 559 -4.76 -2.76 0.05
C GLY A 559 -6.23 -2.78 0.50
N GLN A 560 -6.78 -3.99 0.56
CA GLN A 560 -8.20 -4.23 0.85
C GLN A 560 -8.64 -3.79 2.25
N GLU A 561 -7.72 -3.54 3.18
CA GLU A 561 -8.06 -3.03 4.51
C GLU A 561 -8.72 -1.65 4.44
N VAL A 562 -8.56 -0.90 3.35
CA VAL A 562 -9.23 0.39 3.17
C VAL A 562 -10.71 0.27 2.88
N ALA A 563 -11.23 -0.92 2.61
CA ALA A 563 -12.65 -1.12 2.31
C ALA A 563 -13.53 -0.59 3.46
N VAL A 564 -14.57 0.12 3.09
CA VAL A 564 -15.70 0.48 3.97
C VAL A 564 -16.83 -0.54 3.79
N PRO A 565 -17.79 -0.62 4.73
CA PRO A 565 -19.01 -1.39 4.51
C PRO A 565 -19.71 -0.93 3.22
N PHE A 566 -20.04 -1.87 2.33
CA PHE A 566 -20.62 -1.53 1.02
C PHE A 566 -21.98 -0.83 1.15
N GLU A 567 -22.75 -1.18 2.18
CA GLU A 567 -24.04 -0.55 2.47
C GLU A 567 -23.88 0.95 2.79
N LEU A 568 -22.77 1.34 3.42
CA LEU A 568 -22.49 2.76 3.69
C LEU A 568 -22.02 3.48 2.43
N GLU A 569 -21.24 2.81 1.58
CA GLU A 569 -20.79 3.38 0.31
C GLU A 569 -21.93 3.57 -0.68
N GLU A 570 -22.82 2.59 -0.84
CA GLU A 570 -24.02 2.67 -1.69
C GLU A 570 -24.97 3.79 -1.25
N LYS A 571 -25.10 4.01 0.06
CA LYS A 571 -25.88 5.14 0.62
C LYS A 571 -25.17 6.49 0.48
N GLY A 572 -23.97 6.53 -0.11
CA GLY A 572 -23.15 7.72 -0.24
C GLY A 572 -22.71 8.29 1.11
N LEU A 573 -22.57 7.45 2.13
CA LEU A 573 -22.15 7.82 3.49
C LEU A 573 -20.66 7.55 3.75
N ALA A 574 -20.07 6.61 3.01
CA ALA A 574 -18.66 6.27 3.13
C ALA A 574 -18.00 6.14 1.74
N THR A 575 -16.68 6.28 1.68
CA THR A 575 -15.87 6.03 0.47
C THR A 575 -14.46 5.64 0.86
N SER A 576 -13.78 4.89 -0.01
CA SER A 576 -12.41 4.43 0.22
C SER A 576 -11.42 5.02 -0.80
N ILE A 577 -10.21 5.32 -0.37
CA ILE A 577 -9.10 5.72 -1.25
C ILE A 577 -7.93 4.75 -1.03
N GLU A 578 -7.65 3.91 -2.02
CA GLU A 578 -6.54 2.96 -2.01
C GLU A 578 -5.28 3.62 -2.60
N GLY A 579 -4.24 3.74 -1.79
CA GLY A 579 -2.96 4.31 -2.20
C GLY A 579 -2.02 4.56 -1.03
N ASP A 580 -0.75 4.85 -1.36
CA ASP A 580 0.24 5.30 -0.39
C ASP A 580 -0.25 6.58 0.32
N LEU A 581 -0.21 6.60 1.65
CA LEU A 581 -0.83 7.67 2.44
C LEU A 581 -0.15 9.03 2.25
N LYS A 582 1.15 9.07 1.97
CA LYS A 582 1.83 10.33 1.63
C LYS A 582 1.22 10.91 0.35
N ARG A 583 1.03 10.08 -0.67
CA ARG A 583 0.36 10.48 -1.92
C ARG A 583 -1.11 10.82 -1.71
N VAL A 584 -1.86 10.02 -0.93
CA VAL A 584 -3.27 10.31 -0.65
C VAL A 584 -3.43 11.65 0.06
N VAL A 585 -2.61 11.96 1.07
CA VAL A 585 -2.68 13.24 1.79
C VAL A 585 -2.31 14.41 0.87
N GLU A 586 -1.30 14.22 0.02
CA GLU A 586 -0.91 15.21 -0.99
C GLU A 586 -2.03 15.50 -1.98
N GLU A 587 -2.68 14.47 -2.52
CA GLU A 587 -3.77 14.64 -3.47
C GLU A 587 -5.04 15.15 -2.80
N LEU A 588 -5.48 14.52 -1.71
CA LEU A 588 -6.75 14.85 -1.08
C LEU A 588 -6.77 16.28 -0.54
N LEU A 589 -5.63 16.78 -0.07
CA LEU A 589 -5.49 18.11 0.54
C LEU A 589 -4.59 19.04 -0.30
N GLY A 590 -4.31 18.67 -1.54
CA GLY A 590 -3.46 19.37 -2.51
C GLY A 590 -3.93 20.78 -2.82
#